data_AF-A0A8H5MG15-F1
#
_entry.id   AF-A0A8H5MG15-F1
#
_cell.length_a   1.000
_cell.length_b   1.000
_cell.length_c   1.000
_cell.angle_alpha   90.00
_cell.angle_beta   90.00
_cell.angle_gamma   90.00
#
_symmetry.space_group_name_H-M   'P 1'
#
loop_
_entity.id
_entity.type
_entity.pdbx_description
1 polymer ?
#
loop_
_entity_poly.entity_id
_entity_poly.type
_entity_poly.pdbx_seq_one_letter_code
_entity_poly.pdbx_strand_id
1 'polypeptide(L)'
;MTDVRELLLTPASTWSSLSVQVTCTSMAAVAELGLVSNLLHKGGNIVTAYPSAEFKHILGLLLFTCIASLLYIIGHSFMSMGLNIFATFALAVFWGTSAGVIFHVSPFESYTCDKPRSIFNSNWESYAENCAVIVAMQGLAWALCKSTFR
;
A
#
# COMPACT_ATOMS: atom_id res chain seq x y z
N MET A 1 -19.94 38.88 -10.65
CA MET A 1 -19.05 37.81 -11.12
C MET A 1 -17.92 37.68 -10.11
N THR A 2 -18.15 36.90 -9.06
CA THR A 2 -17.15 36.55 -8.07
C THR A 2 -16.21 35.52 -8.70
N ASP A 3 -14.93 35.87 -8.72
CA ASP A 3 -13.86 35.13 -9.39
C ASP A 3 -13.63 33.79 -8.68
N VAL A 4 -13.74 32.69 -9.43
CA VAL A 4 -13.59 31.30 -8.93
C VAL A 4 -12.22 31.05 -8.29
N ARG A 5 -11.24 31.92 -8.58
CA ARG A 5 -9.88 31.85 -8.03
C ARG A 5 -9.78 32.13 -6.54
N GLU A 6 -10.70 32.88 -5.92
CA GLU A 6 -10.65 33.14 -4.47
C GLU A 6 -11.14 31.97 -3.61
N LEU A 7 -11.97 31.08 -4.15
CA LEU A 7 -12.46 29.88 -3.44
C LEU A 7 -11.38 28.80 -3.27
N LEU A 8 -10.31 28.85 -4.07
CA LEU A 8 -9.17 27.92 -3.99
C LEU A 8 -8.15 28.28 -2.90
N LEU A 9 -8.24 29.48 -2.31
CA LEU A 9 -7.22 29.98 -1.36
C LEU A 9 -7.73 30.11 0.08
N THR A 10 -8.98 29.77 0.35
CA THR A 10 -9.45 29.74 1.74
C THR A 10 -8.83 28.52 2.46
N PRO A 11 -8.27 28.68 3.67
CA PRO A 11 -7.74 27.55 4.43
C PRO A 11 -8.81 26.45 4.64
N ALA A 12 -10.09 26.81 4.71
CA ALA A 12 -11.19 25.86 4.88
C ALA A 12 -11.30 24.81 3.75
N SER A 13 -11.01 25.17 2.49
CA SER A 13 -11.10 24.23 1.35
C SER A 13 -9.89 23.29 1.29
N THR A 14 -8.70 23.74 1.68
CA THR A 14 -7.50 22.88 1.78
C THR A 14 -7.59 21.91 2.96
N TRP A 15 -8.11 22.32 4.12
CA TRP A 15 -8.33 21.40 5.25
C TRP A 15 -9.32 20.29 4.90
N SER A 16 -10.44 20.62 4.24
CA SER A 16 -11.43 19.61 3.82
C SER A 16 -10.85 18.61 2.81
N SER A 17 -10.01 19.07 1.88
CA SER A 17 -9.33 18.21 0.90
C SER A 17 -8.29 17.31 1.56
N LEU A 18 -7.50 17.84 2.51
CA LEU A 18 -6.51 17.08 3.26
C LEU A 18 -7.17 16.00 4.13
N SER A 19 -8.27 16.32 4.80
CA SER A 19 -9.02 15.36 5.63
C SER A 19 -9.63 14.22 4.80
N VAL A 20 -10.16 14.51 3.61
CA VAL A 20 -10.67 13.48 2.69
C VAL A 20 -9.53 12.60 2.18
N GLN A 21 -8.38 13.18 1.81
CA GLN A 21 -7.22 12.42 1.34
C GLN A 21 -6.71 11.47 2.43
N VAL A 22 -6.51 11.99 3.65
CA VAL A 22 -6.03 11.22 4.80
C VAL A 22 -7.00 10.08 5.15
N THR A 23 -8.30 10.32 5.08
CA THR A 23 -9.33 9.28 5.35
C THR A 23 -9.39 8.21 4.27
N CYS A 24 -9.25 8.56 2.98
CA CYS A 24 -9.20 7.55 1.92
C CYS A 24 -7.94 6.69 1.99
N THR A 25 -6.77 7.29 2.28
CA THR A 25 -5.52 6.54 2.42
C THR A 25 -5.54 5.57 3.60
N SER A 26 -6.22 5.95 4.69
CA SER A 26 -6.28 5.12 5.89
C SER A 26 -7.10 3.86 5.69
N MET A 27 -8.25 3.96 5.02
CA MET A 27 -9.12 2.82 4.76
C MET A 27 -8.43 1.78 3.87
N ALA A 28 -7.72 2.25 2.83
CA ALA A 28 -6.94 1.37 1.97
C ALA A 28 -5.75 0.73 2.72
N ALA A 29 -5.06 1.48 3.59
CA ALA A 29 -3.98 0.93 4.43
C ALA A 29 -4.48 -0.14 5.42
N VAL A 30 -5.69 0.02 5.98
CA VAL A 30 -6.30 -1.00 6.87
C VAL A 30 -6.69 -2.25 6.08
N ALA A 31 -7.25 -2.10 4.88
CA ALA A 31 -7.57 -3.23 4.02
C ALA A 31 -6.31 -4.03 3.68
N GLU A 32 -5.24 -3.34 3.29
CA GLU A 32 -3.96 -3.96 2.95
C GLU A 32 -3.27 -4.61 4.15
N LEU A 33 -3.33 -4.00 5.34
CA LEU A 33 -2.87 -4.60 6.59
C LEU A 33 -3.57 -5.95 6.86
N GLY A 34 -4.87 -6.05 6.60
CA GLY A 34 -5.63 -7.29 6.76
C GLY A 34 -5.16 -8.40 5.81
N LEU A 35 -4.93 -8.06 4.53
CA LEU A 35 -4.43 -9.01 3.53
C LEU A 35 -3.03 -9.52 3.88
N VAL A 36 -2.14 -8.61 4.28
CA VAL A 36 -0.73 -8.92 4.58
C VAL A 36 -0.63 -9.72 5.87
N SER A 37 -1.42 -9.36 6.89
CA SER A 37 -1.49 -10.11 8.15
C SER A 37 -1.95 -11.55 7.92
N ASN A 38 -2.94 -11.78 7.05
CA ASN A 38 -3.39 -13.12 6.70
C ASN A 38 -2.26 -13.95 6.05
N LEU A 39 -1.49 -13.35 5.13
CA LEU A 39 -0.36 -14.03 4.50
C LEU A 39 0.79 -14.28 5.47
N LEU A 40 1.07 -13.34 6.37
CA LEU A 40 2.13 -13.48 7.37
C LEU A 40 1.79 -14.54 8.42
N HIS A 41 0.52 -14.65 8.82
CA HIS A 41 0.05 -15.73 9.70
C HIS A 41 0.13 -17.11 9.04
N LYS A 42 -0.13 -17.21 7.73
CA LYS A 42 0.04 -18.47 6.98
C LYS A 42 1.50 -18.86 6.82
N GLY A 43 2.40 -17.90 6.54
CA GLY A 43 3.82 -18.16 6.34
C GLY A 43 4.66 -18.27 7.62
N GLY A 44 4.17 -17.73 8.74
CA GLY A 44 4.91 -17.66 9.99
C GLY A 44 6.24 -16.90 9.84
N ASN A 45 7.18 -17.12 10.77
CA ASN A 45 8.49 -16.46 10.75
C ASN A 45 9.55 -17.22 9.92
N ILE A 46 9.20 -18.32 9.27
CA ILE A 46 10.17 -19.19 8.60
C ILE A 46 10.40 -18.65 7.18
N VAL A 47 11.65 -18.39 6.80
CA VAL A 47 11.98 -17.83 5.46
C VAL A 47 11.63 -18.81 4.34
N THR A 48 11.70 -20.11 4.59
CA THR A 48 11.38 -21.17 3.63
C THR A 48 9.88 -21.30 3.33
N ALA A 49 9.01 -20.68 4.13
CA ALA A 49 7.57 -20.65 3.87
C ALA A 49 7.18 -19.60 2.81
N TYR A 50 8.14 -18.77 2.40
CA TYR A 50 7.96 -17.74 1.38
C TYR A 50 8.68 -18.13 0.08
N PRO A 51 8.20 -17.67 -1.09
CA PRO A 51 8.81 -17.99 -2.39
C PRO A 51 10.24 -17.47 -2.52
N SER A 52 10.53 -16.36 -1.84
CA SER A 52 11.85 -15.73 -1.79
C SER A 52 12.03 -14.96 -0.48
N ALA A 53 13.28 -14.77 -0.06
CA ALA A 53 13.62 -13.91 1.09
C ALA A 53 13.23 -12.44 0.83
N GLU A 54 13.32 -12.00 -0.42
CA GLU A 54 12.91 -10.67 -0.86
C GLU A 54 11.41 -10.44 -0.64
N PHE A 55 10.57 -11.42 -1.00
CA PHE A 55 9.12 -11.32 -0.80
C PHE A 55 8.75 -11.21 0.68
N LYS A 56 9.40 -11.97 1.57
CA LYS A 56 9.22 -11.84 3.03
C LYS A 56 9.58 -10.43 3.50
N HIS A 57 10.68 -9.86 3.00
CA HIS A 57 11.15 -8.54 3.40
C HIS A 57 10.18 -7.44 2.97
N ILE A 58 9.62 -7.55 1.76
CA ILE A 58 8.65 -6.59 1.25
C ILE A 58 7.30 -6.70 1.96
N LEU A 59 6.84 -7.90 2.31
CA LEU A 59 5.65 -8.04 3.17
C LEU A 59 5.85 -7.33 4.53
N GLY A 60 7.05 -7.42 5.09
CA GLY A 60 7.42 -6.68 6.32
C GLY A 60 7.43 -5.17 6.12
N LEU A 61 8.00 -4.68 5.01
CA LEU A 61 8.05 -3.26 4.67
C LEU A 61 6.66 -2.68 4.45
N LEU A 62 5.79 -3.44 3.80
CA LEU A 62 4.40 -3.05 3.54
C LEU A 62 3.59 -3.03 4.85
N LEU A 63 3.76 -4.02 5.73
CA LEU A 63 3.18 -4.02 7.08
C LEU A 63 3.66 -2.81 7.91
N PHE A 64 4.96 -2.51 7.86
CA PHE A 64 5.51 -1.30 8.48
C PHE A 64 4.87 -0.04 7.91
N THR A 65 4.68 0.04 6.59
CA THR A 65 4.09 1.19 5.92
C THR A 65 2.62 1.37 6.30
N CYS A 66 1.85 0.28 6.45
CA CYS A 66 0.48 0.33 6.99
C CYS A 66 0.47 0.91 8.42
N ILE A 67 1.34 0.41 9.30
CA ILE A 67 1.42 0.89 10.69
C ILE A 67 1.87 2.35 10.74
N ALA A 68 2.89 2.73 9.98
CA ALA A 68 3.37 4.11 9.89
C ALA A 68 2.27 5.06 9.38
N SER A 69 1.46 4.62 8.41
CA SER A 69 0.30 5.39 7.93
C SER A 69 -0.77 5.56 9.01
N LEU A 70 -1.04 4.52 9.81
CA LEU A 70 -1.95 4.59 10.96
C LEU A 70 -1.45 5.56 12.04
N LEU A 71 -0.16 5.50 12.37
CA LEU A 71 0.46 6.43 13.32
C LEU A 71 0.44 7.87 12.80
N TYR A 72 0.69 8.06 11.51
CA TYR A 72 0.60 9.37 10.87
C TYR A 72 -0.79 9.99 11.05
N ILE A 73 -1.87 9.22 10.93
CA ILE A 73 -3.24 9.72 11.15
C ILE A 73 -3.48 10.14 12.59
N ILE A 74 -2.87 9.48 13.57
CA ILE A 74 -3.00 9.91 14.97
C ILE A 74 -2.19 11.19 15.21
N GLY A 75 -1.01 11.30 14.59
CA GLY A 75 -0.08 12.42 14.78
C GLY A 75 -0.32 13.65 13.91
N HIS A 76 -1.05 13.55 12.79
CA HIS A 76 -1.11 14.63 11.79
C HIS A 76 -1.69 15.94 12.33
N SER A 77 -2.59 15.86 13.31
CA SER A 77 -3.22 17.01 13.97
C SER A 77 -2.24 17.82 14.83
N PHE A 78 -1.13 17.22 15.26
CA PHE A 78 -0.12 17.85 16.10
C PHE A 78 1.12 18.31 15.30
N MET A 79 1.19 18.00 14.00
CA MET A 79 2.33 18.30 13.15
C MET A 79 2.14 19.59 12.34
N SER A 80 3.24 20.30 12.09
CA SER A 80 3.24 21.47 11.20
C SER A 80 2.97 21.06 9.75
N MET A 81 2.43 21.98 8.95
CA MET A 81 2.14 21.75 7.52
C MET A 81 3.35 21.20 6.74
N GLY A 82 4.56 21.71 7.02
CA GLY A 82 5.78 21.24 6.36
C GLY A 82 6.15 19.79 6.71
N LEU A 83 5.98 19.40 7.98
CA LEU A 83 6.21 18.01 8.40
C LEU A 83 5.17 17.06 7.83
N ASN A 84 3.92 17.50 7.70
CA ASN A 84 2.86 16.70 7.07
C ASN A 84 3.19 16.42 5.60
N ILE A 85 3.62 17.41 4.82
CA ILE A 85 4.02 17.22 3.41
C ILE A 85 5.21 16.26 3.28
N PHE A 86 6.20 16.39 4.17
CA PHE A 86 7.36 15.49 4.16
C PHE A 86 6.98 14.05 4.50
N ALA A 87 6.15 13.87 5.53
CA ALA A 87 5.70 12.56 5.99
C ALA A 87 4.83 11.85 4.93
N THR A 88 3.92 12.57 4.27
CA THR A 88 3.11 12.00 3.18
C THR A 88 3.98 11.62 1.99
N PHE A 89 4.96 12.45 1.63
CA PHE A 89 5.91 12.10 0.58
C PHE A 89 6.72 10.83 0.91
N ALA A 90 7.23 10.72 2.13
CA ALA A 90 7.97 9.53 2.56
C ALA A 90 7.11 8.27 2.49
N LEU A 91 5.88 8.34 3.01
CA LEU A 91 4.91 7.22 2.93
C LEU A 91 4.60 6.85 1.48
N ALA A 92 4.45 7.83 0.58
CA ALA A 92 4.22 7.58 -0.84
C ALA A 92 5.36 6.78 -1.48
N VAL A 93 6.61 7.09 -1.12
CA VAL A 93 7.80 6.37 -1.61
C VAL A 93 7.80 4.92 -1.08
N PHE A 94 7.44 4.70 0.18
CA PHE A 94 7.35 3.34 0.73
C PHE A 94 6.25 2.51 0.05
N TRP A 95 5.08 3.10 -0.22
CA TRP A 95 4.01 2.46 -1.00
C TRP A 95 4.45 2.13 -2.43
N GLY A 96 5.07 3.08 -3.12
CA GLY A 96 5.59 2.89 -4.48
C GLY A 96 6.69 1.83 -4.56
N THR A 97 7.61 1.82 -3.59
CA THR A 97 8.70 0.83 -3.52
C THR A 97 8.13 -0.57 -3.30
N SER A 98 7.18 -0.71 -2.38
CA SER A 98 6.53 -2.00 -2.11
C SER A 98 5.80 -2.53 -3.35
N ALA A 99 5.04 -1.67 -4.03
CA ALA A 99 4.32 -2.03 -5.25
C ALA A 99 5.26 -2.45 -6.40
N GLY A 100 6.36 -1.71 -6.58
CA GLY A 100 7.35 -1.98 -7.61
C GLY A 100 8.10 -3.29 -7.38
N VAL A 101 8.49 -3.59 -6.14
CA VAL A 101 9.19 -4.84 -5.84
C VAL A 101 8.24 -6.03 -5.92
N ILE A 102 7.00 -5.95 -5.43
CA ILE A 102 5.99 -7.02 -5.56
C ILE A 102 5.76 -7.37 -7.04
N PHE A 103 5.67 -6.35 -7.90
CA PHE A 103 5.51 -6.56 -9.33
C PHE A 103 6.72 -7.24 -9.98
N HIS A 104 7.94 -6.90 -9.53
CA HIS A 104 9.15 -7.49 -10.07
C HIS A 104 9.36 -8.95 -9.62
N VAL A 105 9.01 -9.28 -8.36
CA VAL A 105 9.25 -10.61 -7.79
C VAL A 105 8.12 -11.59 -8.06
N SER A 106 6.88 -11.12 -8.19
CA SER A 106 5.72 -12.00 -8.35
C SER A 106 5.41 -12.26 -9.84
N PRO A 107 5.26 -13.51 -10.28
CA PRO A 107 4.89 -13.84 -11.65
C PRO A 107 3.36 -13.76 -11.88
N PHE A 108 2.63 -13.16 -10.94
CA PHE A 108 1.17 -13.16 -10.93
C PHE A 108 0.63 -11.91 -11.59
N GLU A 109 -0.08 -12.12 -12.68
CA GLU A 109 -0.86 -11.11 -13.38
C GLU A 109 -2.36 -11.40 -13.20
N SER A 110 -3.20 -10.37 -13.33
CA SER A 110 -4.66 -10.49 -13.14
C SER A 110 -5.32 -11.55 -14.03
N TYR A 111 -4.76 -11.82 -15.21
CA TYR A 111 -5.24 -12.83 -16.17
C TYR A 111 -4.61 -14.22 -15.98
N THR A 112 -3.69 -14.38 -15.01
CA THR A 112 -2.98 -15.65 -14.77
C THR A 112 -3.49 -16.43 -13.56
N CYS A 113 -4.42 -15.88 -12.78
CA CYS A 113 -4.89 -16.53 -11.56
C CYS A 113 -5.70 -17.82 -11.78
N ASP A 114 -6.24 -18.05 -12.97
CA ASP A 114 -6.95 -19.30 -13.32
C ASP A 114 -6.03 -20.41 -13.87
N LYS A 115 -4.72 -20.15 -13.99
CA LYS A 115 -3.79 -21.13 -14.56
C LYS A 115 -3.43 -22.23 -13.54
N PRO A 116 -3.25 -23.48 -13.99
CA PRO A 116 -2.84 -24.58 -13.12
C PRO A 116 -1.46 -24.34 -12.52
N ARG A 117 -1.25 -24.86 -11.29
CA ARG A 117 -0.06 -24.60 -10.46
C ARG A 117 1.26 -24.99 -11.15
N SER A 118 1.22 -26.02 -12.00
CA SER A 118 2.37 -26.56 -12.73
C SER A 118 3.02 -25.61 -13.73
N ILE A 119 2.38 -24.49 -14.07
CA ILE A 119 2.93 -23.47 -14.99
C ILE A 119 3.83 -22.49 -14.23
N PHE A 120 3.65 -22.36 -12.92
CA PHE A 120 4.43 -21.46 -12.09
C PHE A 120 5.72 -22.14 -11.59
N ASN A 121 6.75 -21.33 -11.32
CA ASN A 121 7.98 -21.81 -10.72
C ASN A 121 7.69 -22.54 -9.39
N SER A 122 8.43 -23.60 -9.05
CA SER A 122 8.21 -24.46 -7.89
C SER A 122 8.09 -23.69 -6.57
N ASN A 123 8.76 -22.54 -6.45
CA ASN A 123 8.72 -21.71 -5.26
C ASN A 123 7.40 -20.92 -5.11
N TRP A 124 6.71 -20.63 -6.22
CA TRP A 124 5.46 -19.86 -6.26
C TRP A 124 4.22 -20.76 -6.35
N GLU A 125 4.40 -22.06 -6.53
CA GLU A 125 3.34 -23.05 -6.70
C GLU A 125 2.34 -23.07 -5.53
N SER A 126 2.85 -23.00 -4.29
CA SER A 126 2.02 -22.94 -3.07
C SER A 126 1.22 -21.64 -2.93
N TYR A 127 1.60 -20.59 -3.66
CA TYR A 127 0.95 -19.27 -3.62
C TYR A 127 -0.03 -19.07 -4.78
N ALA A 128 -0.12 -20.01 -5.73
CA ALA A 128 -1.04 -19.93 -6.85
C ALA A 128 -2.52 -19.81 -6.41
N GLU A 129 -2.91 -20.49 -5.33
CA GLU A 129 -4.26 -20.36 -4.74
C GLU A 129 -4.55 -18.94 -4.19
N ASN A 130 -3.51 -18.19 -3.82
CA ASN A 130 -3.61 -16.85 -3.28
C ASN A 130 -3.26 -15.76 -4.33
N CYS A 131 -3.25 -16.10 -5.62
CA CYS A 131 -2.92 -15.18 -6.71
C CYS A 131 -3.75 -13.88 -6.65
N ALA A 132 -5.06 -14.00 -6.45
CA ALA A 132 -5.95 -12.84 -6.34
C ALA A 132 -5.59 -11.90 -5.19
N VAL A 133 -5.10 -12.45 -4.06
CA VAL A 133 -4.67 -11.65 -2.90
C VAL A 133 -3.39 -10.87 -3.23
N ILE A 134 -2.43 -11.50 -3.91
CA ILE A 134 -1.16 -10.87 -4.27
C ILE A 134 -1.38 -9.74 -5.28
N VAL A 135 -2.19 -9.99 -6.31
CA VAL A 135 -2.55 -8.96 -7.31
C VAL A 135 -3.36 -7.83 -6.65
N ALA A 136 -4.27 -8.14 -5.72
CA ALA A 136 -5.01 -7.11 -4.98
C ALA A 136 -4.10 -6.23 -4.11
N MET A 137 -3.12 -6.81 -3.40
CA MET A 137 -2.12 -6.04 -2.65
C MET A 137 -1.31 -5.11 -3.56
N GLN A 138 -0.84 -5.62 -4.70
CA GLN A 138 -0.12 -4.79 -5.67
C GLN A 138 -0.96 -3.61 -6.16
N GLY A 139 -2.24 -3.85 -6.48
CA GLY A 139 -3.17 -2.81 -6.91
C GLY A 139 -3.43 -1.76 -5.83
N LEU A 140 -3.60 -2.18 -4.58
CA LEU A 140 -3.78 -1.29 -3.43
C LEU A 140 -2.53 -0.44 -3.18
N ALA A 141 -1.34 -1.02 -3.21
CA ALA A 141 -0.09 -0.29 -3.04
C ALA A 141 0.12 0.79 -4.12
N TRP A 142 -0.21 0.50 -5.39
CA TRP A 142 -0.20 1.51 -6.46
C TRP A 142 -1.27 2.59 -6.29
N ALA A 143 -2.48 2.21 -5.85
CA ALA A 143 -3.55 3.16 -5.58
C ALA A 143 -3.18 4.12 -4.43
N LEU A 144 -2.56 3.61 -3.36
CA LEU A 144 -2.08 4.39 -2.22
C LEU A 144 -0.97 5.36 -2.62
N CYS A 145 0.01 4.90 -3.40
CA CYS A 145 1.04 5.76 -3.96
C CYS A 145 0.43 6.91 -4.79
N LYS A 146 -0.45 6.59 -5.75
CA LYS A 146 -1.09 7.61 -6.61
C LYS A 146 -1.97 8.58 -5.82
N SER A 147 -2.68 8.10 -4.81
CA SER A 147 -3.54 8.92 -3.94
C SER A 147 -2.73 9.90 -3.08
N THR A 148 -1.42 9.76 -2.96
CA THR A 148 -0.59 10.69 -2.19
C THR A 148 -0.04 11.84 -3.04
N PHE A 149 -0.01 11.69 -4.37
CA PHE A 149 0.54 12.69 -5.31
C PHE A 149 -0.52 13.54 -6.03
N ARG A 150 -1.77 13.51 -5.57
CA ARG A 150 -2.88 14.28 -6.16
C ARG A 150 -3.16 15.54 -5.37
#